data_AF-A0A421BFR5-F1
#
_entry.id   AF-A0A421BFR5-F1
#
_cell.length_a   1.000
_cell.length_b   1.000
_cell.length_c   1.000
_cell.angle_alpha   90.00
_cell.angle_beta   90.00
_cell.angle_gamma   90.00
#
_symmetry.space_group_name_H-M   'P 1'
#
loop_
_entity.id
_entity.type
_entity.pdbx_description
1 polymer ?
#
loop_
_entity_poly.entity_id
_entity_poly.type
_entity_poly.pdbx_seq_one_letter_code
_entity_poly.pdbx_strand_id
1 'polypeptide(L)'
;MIEMTTEILFEHLQHLVRSPLMHGLIIAMVFDILTGYAKAFKLKRFDSKVGTNGIIRHILVLMMVFIVGTYSRALGHVGVSVGTCTFFLTNYLISVAENWEALGLPFPPQLKPFFNQMRKNSDAVLAKELKVDMLKVEDDEGGD
;
A
#
# COMPACT_ATOMS: atom_id res chain seq x y z
N MET A 1 10.79 -26.76 -17.08
CA MET A 1 10.93 -26.00 -15.83
C MET A 1 11.38 -24.61 -16.22
N ILE A 2 10.77 -23.53 -15.73
CA ILE A 2 11.28 -22.17 -16.00
C ILE A 2 12.59 -22.05 -15.22
N GLU A 3 13.71 -21.94 -15.91
CA GLU A 3 15.00 -21.69 -15.27
C GLU A 3 15.07 -20.22 -14.87
N MET A 4 14.98 -19.96 -13.58
CA MET A 4 15.09 -18.62 -13.00
C MET A 4 16.56 -18.33 -12.70
N THR A 5 17.23 -17.65 -13.63
CA THR A 5 18.57 -17.11 -13.38
C THR A 5 18.49 -15.74 -12.72
N THR A 6 19.56 -15.35 -12.02
CA THR A 6 19.68 -14.03 -11.40
C THR A 6 19.61 -12.90 -12.42
N GLU A 7 20.11 -13.13 -13.63
CA GLU A 7 20.08 -12.16 -14.74
C GLU A 7 18.65 -11.88 -15.20
N ILE A 8 17.85 -12.92 -15.42
CA ILE A 8 16.43 -12.79 -15.79
C ILE A 8 15.63 -12.08 -14.69
N LEU A 9 15.90 -12.43 -13.43
CA LEU A 9 15.25 -11.78 -12.29
C LEU A 9 15.58 -10.28 -12.24
N PHE A 10 16.84 -9.92 -12.49
CA PHE A 10 17.29 -8.54 -12.48
C PHE A 10 16.69 -7.73 -13.64
N GLU A 11 16.55 -8.32 -14.82
CA GLU A 11 15.87 -7.70 -15.97
C GLU A 11 14.41 -7.36 -15.62
N HIS A 12 13.66 -8.31 -15.04
CA HIS A 12 12.28 -8.06 -14.63
C HIS A 12 12.17 -7.01 -13.51
N LEU A 13 13.13 -6.97 -12.59
CA LEU A 13 13.20 -5.93 -11.56
C LEU A 13 13.44 -4.54 -12.19
N GLN A 14 14.34 -4.44 -13.18
CA GLN A 14 14.57 -3.18 -13.90
C GLN A 14 13.32 -2.71 -14.63
N HIS A 15 12.61 -3.63 -15.31
CA HIS A 15 11.32 -3.31 -15.92
C HIS A 15 10.29 -2.83 -14.90
N LEU A 16 10.28 -3.39 -13.70
CA LEU A 16 9.39 -2.96 -12.63
C LEU A 16 9.73 -1.54 -12.21
N VAL A 17 10.98 -1.30 -11.81
CA VAL A 17 11.46 -0.01 -11.32
C VAL A 17 11.27 1.11 -12.35
N ARG A 18 11.51 0.84 -13.64
CA ARG A 18 11.34 1.83 -14.72
C ARG A 18 9.87 2.10 -15.11
N SER A 19 8.92 1.34 -14.56
CA SER A 19 7.52 1.51 -14.93
C SER A 19 6.92 2.81 -14.36
N PRO A 20 6.02 3.49 -15.10
CA PRO A 20 5.36 4.70 -14.61
C PRO A 20 4.59 4.49 -13.30
N LEU A 21 4.03 3.29 -13.11
CA LEU A 21 3.30 2.94 -11.88
C LEU A 21 4.23 2.91 -10.66
N MET A 22 5.46 2.41 -10.82
CA MET A 22 6.44 2.44 -9.73
C MET A 22 6.92 3.85 -9.42
N HIS A 23 7.17 4.67 -10.44
CA HIS A 23 7.50 6.09 -10.23
C HIS A 23 6.36 6.80 -9.48
N GLY A 24 5.11 6.59 -9.92
CA GLY A 24 3.93 7.13 -9.25
C GLY A 24 3.80 6.67 -7.80
N LEU A 25 4.04 5.38 -7.53
CA LEU A 25 3.99 4.81 -6.18
C LEU A 25 5.01 5.46 -5.25
N ILE A 26 6.26 5.60 -5.72
CA ILE A 26 7.33 6.23 -4.94
C ILE A 26 6.99 7.70 -4.66
N ILE A 27 6.53 8.44 -5.67
CA ILE A 27 6.13 9.86 -5.51
C ILE A 27 4.98 9.98 -4.50
N ALA A 28 3.95 9.14 -4.63
CA ALA A 28 2.80 9.13 -3.73
C ALA A 28 3.22 8.79 -2.29
N MET A 29 4.14 7.84 -2.10
CA MET A 29 4.68 7.47 -0.80
C MET A 29 5.50 8.60 -0.15
N VAL A 30 6.37 9.25 -0.92
CA VAL A 30 7.13 10.42 -0.43
C VAL A 30 6.16 11.53 0.01
N PHE A 31 5.13 11.79 -0.80
CA PHE A 31 4.14 12.80 -0.47
C PHE A 31 3.29 12.43 0.74
N ASP A 32 2.95 11.15 0.89
CA ASP A 32 2.25 10.62 2.07
C ASP A 32 3.06 10.80 3.35
N ILE A 33 4.36 10.51 3.31
CA ILE A 33 5.28 10.73 4.43
C ILE A 33 5.30 12.23 4.80
N LEU A 34 5.52 13.11 3.81
CA LEU A 34 5.60 14.56 4.05
C LEU A 34 4.29 15.11 4.62
N THR A 35 3.16 14.76 4.03
CA THR A 35 1.84 15.21 4.48
C THR A 35 1.43 14.61 5.82
N GLY A 36 1.84 13.37 6.11
CA GLY A 36 1.64 12.70 7.40
C GLY A 36 2.40 13.40 8.53
N TYR A 37 3.67 13.76 8.31
CA TYR A 37 4.44 14.56 9.27
C TYR A 37 3.84 15.96 9.47
N ALA A 38 3.45 16.64 8.38
CA ALA A 38 2.80 17.95 8.48
C ALA A 38 1.49 17.90 9.28
N LYS A 39 0.68 16.86 9.08
CA LYS A 39 -0.55 16.60 9.85
C LYS A 39 -0.25 16.38 11.33
N ALA A 40 0.74 15.55 11.66
CA ALA A 40 1.14 15.30 13.04
C ALA A 40 1.60 16.59 13.76
N PHE A 41 2.34 17.44 13.05
CA PHE A 41 2.78 18.74 13.55
C PHE A 41 1.59 19.68 13.81
N LYS A 42 0.67 19.83 12.83
CA LYS A 42 -0.52 20.67 12.95
C LYS A 42 -1.44 20.23 14.10
N LEU A 43 -1.61 18.92 14.28
CA LEU A 43 -2.45 18.33 15.33
C LEU A 43 -1.76 18.24 16.69
N LYS A 44 -0.49 18.67 16.82
CA LYS A 44 0.34 18.59 18.04
C LYS A 44 0.39 17.18 18.65
N ARG A 45 0.26 16.14 17.83
CA ARG A 45 0.31 14.72 18.25
C ARG A 45 1.52 14.04 17.63
N PHE A 46 2.70 14.47 18.06
CA PHE A 46 3.95 13.89 17.61
C PHE A 46 4.40 12.80 18.59
N ASP A 47 3.97 11.57 18.34
CA ASP A 47 4.50 10.40 19.04
C ASP A 47 5.54 9.71 18.15
N SER A 48 6.76 9.57 18.66
CA SER A 48 7.85 8.85 17.99
C SER A 48 7.47 7.44 17.54
N LYS A 49 6.61 6.74 18.29
CA LYS A 49 6.11 5.40 17.92
C LYS A 49 5.24 5.44 16.66
N VAL A 50 4.43 6.48 16.52
CA VAL A 50 3.57 6.68 15.34
C VAL A 50 4.41 6.97 14.10
N GLY A 51 5.47 7.78 14.24
CA GLY A 51 6.41 8.08 13.15
C GLY A 51 7.17 6.84 12.67
N THR A 52 7.73 6.06 13.61
CA THR A 52 8.49 4.84 13.28
C THR A 52 7.60 3.77 12.63
N ASN A 53 6.38 3.57 13.14
CA ASN A 53 5.43 2.63 12.54
C ASN A 53 5.04 3.02 11.10
N GLY A 54 4.91 4.32 10.82
CA GLY A 54 4.69 4.81 9.46
C GLY A 54 5.81 4.40 8.50
N ILE A 55 7.06 4.65 8.88
CA ILE A 55 8.24 4.30 8.07
C ILE A 55 8.31 2.78 7.82
N ILE A 56 8.08 1.96 8.84
CA ILE A 56 8.07 0.49 8.70
C ILE A 56 7.02 0.07 7.67
N ARG A 57 5.81 0.62 7.73
CA ARG A 57 4.74 0.34 6.75
C ARG A 57 5.19 0.67 5.32
N HIS A 58 5.85 1.80 5.12
CA HIS A 58 6.33 2.20 3.79
C HIS A 58 7.35 1.22 3.21
N ILE A 59 8.31 0.78 4.03
CA ILE A 59 9.33 -0.20 3.66
C ILE A 59 8.70 -1.55 3.33
N LEU A 60 7.77 -2.04 4.17
CA LEU A 60 7.07 -3.31 3.95
C LEU A 60 6.30 -3.32 2.62
N VAL A 61 5.62 -2.22 2.28
CA VAL A 61 4.90 -2.12 1.01
C VAL A 61 5.87 -2.14 -0.18
N LEU A 62 7.00 -1.43 -0.11
CA LEU A 62 8.01 -1.47 -1.19
C LEU A 62 8.57 -2.88 -1.39
N MET A 63 8.91 -3.57 -0.29
CA MET A 63 9.38 -4.96 -0.37
C MET A 63 8.34 -5.88 -1.00
N MET A 64 7.07 -5.74 -0.59
CA MET A 64 5.96 -6.52 -1.16
C MET A 64 5.81 -6.29 -2.67
N VAL A 65 5.87 -5.04 -3.12
CA VAL A 65 5.77 -4.70 -4.54
C VAL A 65 6.97 -5.22 -5.33
N PHE A 66 8.18 -5.16 -4.78
CA PHE A 66 9.36 -5.72 -5.45
C PHE A 66 9.27 -7.23 -5.60
N ILE A 67 8.88 -7.95 -4.55
CA ILE A 67 8.74 -9.41 -4.60
C ILE A 67 7.63 -9.78 -5.58
N VAL A 68 6.40 -9.34 -5.32
CA VAL A 68 5.25 -9.73 -6.15
C VAL A 68 5.41 -9.23 -7.58
N GLY A 69 5.85 -7.99 -7.76
CA GLY A 69 5.99 -7.38 -9.08
C GLY A 69 7.08 -8.02 -9.94
N THR A 70 8.22 -8.40 -9.35
CA THR A 70 9.33 -9.00 -10.10
C THR A 70 9.02 -10.46 -10.43
N TYR A 71 8.59 -11.25 -9.44
CA TYR A 71 8.33 -12.67 -9.65
C TYR A 71 7.11 -12.91 -10.53
N SER A 72 6.05 -12.11 -10.40
CA SER A 72 4.89 -12.25 -11.31
C SER A 72 5.26 -11.98 -12.76
N ARG A 73 6.14 -11.00 -13.05
CA ARG A 73 6.64 -10.77 -14.41
C ARG A 73 7.50 -11.93 -14.91
N ALA A 74 8.39 -12.43 -14.06
CA ALA A 74 9.26 -13.55 -14.39
C ALA A 74 8.47 -14.85 -14.68
N LEU A 75 7.32 -15.03 -14.03
CA LEU A 75 6.39 -16.13 -14.30
C LEU A 75 5.44 -15.86 -15.48
N GLY A 76 5.59 -14.75 -16.21
CA GLY A 76 4.73 -14.38 -17.34
C GLY A 76 3.38 -13.75 -16.95
N HIS A 77 3.13 -13.50 -15.67
CA HIS A 77 1.91 -12.90 -15.13
C HIS A 77 2.05 -11.38 -14.93
N VAL A 78 2.34 -10.65 -16.00
CA VAL A 78 2.54 -9.18 -15.95
C VAL A 78 1.32 -8.44 -15.39
N GLY A 79 0.10 -8.94 -15.64
CA GLY A 79 -1.13 -8.37 -15.09
C GLY A 79 -1.17 -8.35 -13.56
N VAL A 80 -0.59 -9.35 -12.89
CA VAL A 80 -0.49 -9.38 -11.43
C VAL A 80 0.45 -8.27 -10.94
N SER A 81 1.61 -8.09 -11.58
CA SER A 81 2.52 -6.98 -11.25
C SER A 81 1.86 -5.61 -11.39
N VAL A 82 1.16 -5.38 -12.51
CA VAL A 82 0.44 -4.13 -12.76
C VAL A 82 -0.66 -3.92 -11.71
N GLY A 83 -1.44 -4.96 -11.43
CA GLY A 83 -2.48 -4.95 -10.41
C GLY A 83 -1.95 -4.61 -9.02
N THR A 84 -0.86 -5.27 -8.59
CA THR A 84 -0.21 -5.00 -7.30
C THR A 84 0.30 -3.56 -7.20
N CYS A 85 0.99 -3.06 -8.23
CA CYS A 85 1.48 -1.68 -8.23
C CYS A 85 0.32 -0.67 -8.16
N THR A 86 -0.75 -0.92 -8.93
CA THR A 86 -1.93 -0.05 -8.99
C THR A 86 -2.68 -0.05 -7.67
N PHE A 87 -2.82 -1.21 -7.04
CA PHE A 87 -3.44 -1.36 -5.73
C PHE A 87 -2.70 -0.53 -4.66
N PHE A 88 -1.40 -0.70 -4.53
CA PHE A 88 -0.63 0.06 -3.54
C PHE A 88 -0.56 1.54 -3.88
N LEU A 89 -0.42 1.92 -5.15
CA LEU A 89 -0.46 3.32 -5.58
C LEU A 89 -1.78 3.97 -5.17
N THR A 90 -2.90 3.30 -5.42
CA THR A 90 -4.24 3.80 -5.08
C THR A 90 -4.38 4.01 -3.56
N ASN A 91 -3.89 3.05 -2.76
CA ASN A 91 -3.86 3.18 -1.30
C ASN A 91 -3.03 4.39 -0.82
N TYR A 92 -1.89 4.65 -1.45
CA TYR A 92 -1.10 5.84 -1.13
C TYR A 92 -1.76 7.14 -1.55
N LEU A 93 -2.41 7.17 -2.72
CA LEU A 93 -3.20 8.34 -3.13
C LEU A 93 -4.35 8.62 -2.16
N ILE A 94 -4.98 7.59 -1.60
CA ILE A 94 -6.01 7.74 -0.56
C ILE A 94 -5.42 8.31 0.73
N SER A 95 -4.31 7.75 1.21
CA SER A 95 -3.61 8.22 2.41
C SER A 95 -3.17 9.69 2.30
N VAL A 96 -2.66 10.08 1.12
CA VAL A 96 -2.35 11.48 0.78
C VAL A 96 -3.59 12.36 0.86
N ALA A 97 -4.71 11.95 0.27
CA ALA A 97 -5.95 12.72 0.30
C ALA A 97 -6.46 12.93 1.73
N GLU A 98 -6.37 11.91 2.58
CA GLU A 98 -6.73 12.01 4.00
C GLU A 98 -5.85 13.00 4.77
N ASN A 99 -4.54 12.98 4.52
CA ASN A 99 -3.62 13.92 5.13
C ASN A 99 -3.87 15.34 4.62
N TRP A 100 -4.16 15.51 3.33
CA TRP A 100 -4.51 16.79 2.70
C TRP A 100 -5.77 17.41 3.31
N GLU A 101 -6.84 16.62 3.48
CA GLU A 101 -8.07 17.08 4.12
C GLU A 101 -7.85 17.42 5.60
N ALA A 102 -7.08 16.63 6.35
CA ALA A 102 -6.75 16.92 7.75
C ALA A 102 -5.92 18.20 7.91
N LEU A 103 -5.11 18.54 6.91
CA LEU A 103 -4.39 19.80 6.83
C LEU A 103 -5.30 21.00 6.49
N GLY A 104 -6.57 20.78 6.17
CA GLY A 104 -7.54 21.84 5.85
C GLY A 104 -7.30 22.49 4.49
N LEU A 105 -6.60 21.80 3.60
CA LEU A 105 -6.31 22.27 2.25
C LEU A 105 -7.55 22.05 1.35
N PRO A 106 -7.77 22.93 0.35
CA PRO A 106 -8.91 22.79 -0.55
C PRO A 106 -8.83 21.45 -1.27
N PHE A 107 -9.93 20.69 -1.23
CA PHE A 107 -10.03 19.38 -1.86
C PHE A 107 -11.24 19.37 -2.81
N PRO A 108 -11.07 18.92 -4.07
CA PRO A 108 -12.14 18.95 -5.06
C PRO A 108 -13.33 18.11 -4.59
N PRO A 109 -14.53 18.70 -4.46
CA PRO A 109 -15.69 18.02 -3.90
C PRO A 109 -16.12 16.80 -4.74
N GLN A 110 -15.86 16.81 -6.05
CA GLN A 110 -16.17 15.68 -6.94
C GLN A 110 -15.37 14.42 -6.61
N LEU A 111 -14.17 14.55 -6.03
CA LEU A 111 -13.32 13.40 -5.72
C LEU A 111 -13.63 12.79 -4.34
N LYS A 112 -14.18 13.57 -3.41
CA LYS A 112 -14.46 13.11 -2.03
C LYS A 112 -15.26 11.79 -1.94
N PRO A 113 -16.32 11.58 -2.73
CA PRO A 113 -17.09 10.35 -2.67
C PRO A 113 -16.26 9.11 -3.04
N PHE A 114 -15.40 9.23 -4.05
CA PHE A 114 -14.54 8.13 -4.52
C PHE A 114 -13.55 7.71 -3.44
N PHE A 115 -12.85 8.68 -2.84
CA PHE A 115 -11.90 8.41 -1.76
C PHE A 115 -12.58 7.81 -0.53
N ASN A 116 -13.76 8.34 -0.15
CA ASN A 116 -14.54 7.79 0.95
C ASN A 116 -15.01 6.35 0.71
N GLN A 117 -15.41 6.02 -0.51
CA GLN A 117 -15.82 4.67 -0.87
C GLN A 117 -14.63 3.69 -0.83
N MET A 118 -13.48 4.08 -1.38
CA MET A 118 -12.28 3.23 -1.36
C MET A 118 -11.79 2.96 0.07
N ARG A 119 -11.85 3.96 0.95
CA ARG A 119 -11.56 3.79 2.38
C ARG A 119 -12.50 2.76 3.02
N LYS A 120 -13.82 2.95 2.85
CA LYS A 120 -14.83 2.03 3.40
C LYS A 120 -14.62 0.59 2.94
N ASN A 121 -14.29 0.40 1.66
CA ASN A 121 -14.01 -0.93 1.12
C ASN A 121 -12.77 -1.56 1.77
N SER A 122 -11.71 -0.78 1.97
CA SER A 122 -10.47 -1.25 2.61
C SER A 122 -10.71 -1.66 4.07
N ASP A 123 -11.41 -0.81 4.83
CA ASP A 123 -11.76 -1.10 6.24
C ASP A 123 -12.69 -2.33 6.35
N ALA A 124 -13.64 -2.46 5.42
CA ALA A 124 -14.57 -3.60 5.40
C ALA A 124 -13.87 -4.92 5.09
N VAL A 125 -12.91 -4.93 4.16
CA VAL A 125 -12.08 -6.11 3.87
C VAL A 125 -11.28 -6.49 5.10
N LEU A 126 -10.60 -5.53 5.72
CA LEU A 126 -9.78 -5.77 6.92
C LEU A 126 -10.60 -6.30 8.09
N ALA A 127 -11.79 -5.71 8.32
CA ALA A 127 -12.71 -6.18 9.35
C ALA A 127 -13.29 -7.57 9.06
N LYS A 128 -13.47 -7.93 7.78
CA LYS A 128 -13.92 -9.26 7.38
C LYS A 128 -12.83 -10.31 7.61
N GLU A 129 -11.60 -10.05 7.14
CA GLU A 129 -10.46 -10.97 7.30
C GLU A 129 -10.15 -11.20 8.80
N LEU A 130 -10.08 -10.14 9.61
CA LEU A 130 -9.85 -10.27 11.06
C LEU A 130 -10.96 -11.08 11.76
N LYS A 131 -12.22 -10.94 11.34
CA LYS A 131 -13.31 -11.75 11.88
C LYS A 131 -13.21 -13.20 11.44
N VAL A 132 -12.84 -13.48 10.19
CA VAL A 132 -12.62 -14.85 9.70
C VAL A 132 -11.47 -15.52 10.45
N ASP A 133 -10.38 -14.79 10.70
CA ASP A 133 -9.25 -15.31 11.47
C ASP A 133 -9.63 -15.58 12.93
N MET A 134 -10.39 -14.68 13.59
CA MET A 134 -10.89 -14.95 14.94
C MET A 134 -11.85 -16.15 14.99
N LEU A 135 -12.74 -16.30 14.01
CA LEU A 135 -13.66 -17.45 13.93
C LEU A 135 -12.89 -18.78 13.75
N LYS A 136 -11.83 -18.78 12.94
CA LYS A 136 -10.97 -19.97 12.76
C LYS A 136 -10.16 -20.32 14.00
N VAL A 137 -9.71 -19.32 14.77
CA VAL A 137 -9.03 -19.55 16.05
C VAL A 137 -9.99 -20.13 17.08
N GLU A 138 -11.25 -19.66 17.14
CA GLU A 138 -12.28 -20.22 18.02
C GLU A 138 -12.67 -21.66 17.62
N ASP A 139 -12.72 -21.99 16.33
CA ASP A 139 -13.05 -23.35 15.85
C ASP A 139 -11.93 -24.37 16.10
N ASP A 140 -10.65 -23.96 16.09
CA ASP A 140 -9.49 -24.85 16.35
C ASP A 140 -9.22 -25.08 17.85
N GLU A 141 -9.63 -24.16 18.74
CA GLU A 141 -9.51 -24.35 20.21
C GLU A 141 -10.67 -25.17 20.81
N GLY A 142 -11.68 -25.55 20.01
CA GLY A 142 -12.86 -26.32 20.43
C GLY A 142 -12.75 -27.85 20.26
N GLY A 143 -11.58 -28.38 19.89
CA GLY A 143 -11.37 -29.82 19.63
C GLY A 143 -10.48 -30.52 20.66
N ASP A 144 -11.07 -30.97 21.77
CA ASP A 144 -10.61 -32.11 22.58
C ASP A 144 -11.82 -33.03 22.86
#